data_AF-A0A847F126-F1
#
_entry.id   AF-A0A847F126-F1
#
_cell.length_a   1.000
_cell.length_b   1.000
_cell.length_c   1.000
_cell.angle_alpha   90.00
_cell.angle_beta   90.00
_cell.angle_gamma   90.00
#
_symmetry.space_group_name_H-M   'P 1'
#
loop_
_entity.id
_entity.type
_entity.pdbx_description
1 polymer ?
#
loop_
_entity_poly.entity_id
_entity_poly.type
_entity_poly.pdbx_seq_one_letter_code
_entity_poly.pdbx_strand_id
1 'polypeptide(L)'
;MNQTHSFRKLYFKDTSFANLMTKRIYNILLIASKYDAFILEDDGRVDEQIFNEYMSLNLRYPPRFTQVSDEQEAMEALEKNNYELIILMPGDMKHIHFDTAKTIKGVYPDIPIVALTPFSREVSKFMANADLSAVDYVFSWLGNTDLLLAIIKLIEDKMNADADIESVGVRVILVVEDSIRFYSSILPNVYKFVLEQSRNFATEALNAHQQMLRMRGRPKILLARNYEEAKDLYRRYHHNMLGLISDMSFNREGVKDKIAGIRFCRRVRNQDPVLPIILNSSDVDNKAYADEIASGFIDKASKPFPQELRQLMTDNFGFGDFVFRNPDTGEELLRIHNLKDLQEQLYNIPDKSLRYHLELNHMSRWLYS
;
A
#
# COMPACT_ATOMS: atom_id res chain seq x y z
N MET A 1 -7.29 13.68 50.91
CA MET A 1 -6.64 14.83 50.25
C MET A 1 -5.83 14.33 49.06
N ASN A 2 -6.32 14.66 47.87
CA ASN A 2 -5.69 14.72 46.55
C ASN A 2 -4.54 13.76 46.21
N GLN A 3 -4.87 12.66 45.54
CA GLN A 3 -4.03 12.14 44.45
C GLN A 3 -4.66 12.57 43.13
N THR A 4 -4.21 13.70 42.63
CA THR A 4 -4.49 14.21 41.29
C THR A 4 -4.07 13.13 40.28
N HIS A 5 -5.03 12.34 39.81
CA HIS A 5 -4.81 11.40 38.71
C HIS A 5 -4.38 12.22 37.49
N SER A 6 -3.16 11.96 37.07
CA SER A 6 -2.43 12.68 36.04
C SER A 6 -3.19 12.69 34.71
N PHE A 7 -3.85 13.81 34.42
CA PHE A 7 -4.39 14.17 33.10
C PHE A 7 -3.31 14.20 31.98
N ARG A 8 -2.02 14.01 32.32
CA ARG A 8 -0.89 14.04 31.40
C ARG A 8 -0.75 12.80 30.51
N LYS A 9 -1.44 11.69 30.79
CA LYS A 9 -1.30 10.44 29.99
C LYS A 9 -2.10 10.44 28.68
N LEU A 10 -3.13 11.27 28.53
CA LEU A 10 -3.93 11.35 27.29
C LEU A 10 -3.27 12.21 26.19
N TYR A 11 -2.27 13.02 26.52
CA TYR A 11 -1.50 13.84 25.56
C TYR A 11 -0.43 13.05 24.77
N PHE A 12 -0.26 11.74 25.01
CA PHE A 12 0.81 10.94 24.41
C PHE A 12 0.55 10.43 22.97
N LYS A 13 -0.67 10.58 22.42
CA LYS A 13 -0.95 10.13 21.03
C LYS A 13 -0.53 11.14 19.96
N ASP A 14 -0.65 12.44 20.20
CA ASP A 14 -0.30 13.43 19.16
C ASP A 14 1.21 13.53 18.92
N THR A 15 2.03 13.30 19.95
CA THR A 15 3.50 13.31 19.84
C THR A 15 4.04 12.10 19.05
N SER A 16 3.35 10.95 19.09
CA SER A 16 3.78 9.76 18.34
C SER A 16 3.53 9.93 16.84
N PHE A 17 2.40 10.51 16.44
CA PHE A 17 2.08 10.77 15.03
C PHE A 17 2.99 11.83 14.39
N ALA A 18 3.52 12.78 15.17
CA ALA A 18 4.49 13.78 14.70
C ALA A 18 5.78 13.14 14.15
N ASN A 19 6.17 12.00 14.70
CA ASN A 19 7.39 11.27 14.34
C ASN A 19 7.20 10.27 13.18
N LEU A 20 5.98 10.16 12.64
CA LEU A 20 5.69 9.29 11.51
C LEU A 20 5.94 9.97 10.17
N MET A 21 6.19 9.18 9.13
CA MET A 21 6.33 9.65 7.74
C MET A 21 7.35 10.81 7.63
N THR A 22 8.52 10.62 8.26
CA THR A 22 9.60 11.62 8.31
C THR A 22 10.37 11.69 6.99
N LYS A 23 10.46 10.58 6.26
CA LYS A 23 10.99 10.55 4.90
C LYS A 23 9.86 10.73 3.90
N ARG A 24 10.04 11.61 2.93
CA ARG A 24 9.06 11.94 1.89
C ARG A 24 9.76 12.14 0.55
N ILE A 25 9.00 11.97 -0.52
CA ILE A 25 9.47 12.23 -1.87
C ILE A 25 8.96 13.62 -2.27
N TYR A 26 9.90 14.55 -2.44
CA TYR A 26 9.61 15.94 -2.81
C TYR A 26 10.00 16.22 -4.26
N ASN A 27 11.08 15.61 -4.73
CA ASN A 27 11.63 15.80 -6.06
C ASN A 27 11.81 14.44 -6.74
N ILE A 28 11.23 14.33 -7.94
CA ILE A 28 11.30 13.14 -8.77
C ILE A 28 12.07 13.48 -10.04
N LEU A 29 13.13 12.73 -10.32
CA LEU A 29 13.82 12.81 -11.61
C LEU A 29 13.15 11.82 -12.57
N LEU A 30 12.49 12.34 -13.60
CA LEU A 30 11.88 11.55 -14.66
C LEU A 30 12.85 11.50 -15.84
N ILE A 31 13.41 10.32 -16.11
CA ILE A 31 14.28 10.06 -17.26
C ILE A 31 13.41 9.38 -18.32
N ALA A 32 12.97 10.16 -19.31
CA ALA A 32 12.02 9.71 -20.31
C ALA A 32 12.36 10.33 -21.67
N SER A 33 12.21 9.56 -22.74
CA SER A 33 12.30 10.12 -24.08
C SER A 33 11.21 11.19 -24.28
N LYS A 34 11.41 12.10 -25.23
CA LYS A 34 10.39 13.12 -25.58
C LYS A 34 9.04 12.48 -25.95
N TYR A 35 9.05 11.29 -26.53
CA TYR A 35 7.85 10.54 -26.88
C TYR A 35 7.14 9.98 -25.64
N ASP A 36 7.87 9.35 -24.73
CA ASP A 36 7.30 8.79 -23.50
C ASP A 36 6.75 9.87 -22.57
N ALA A 37 7.47 10.99 -22.47
CA ALA A 37 6.99 12.15 -21.72
C ALA A 37 5.74 12.75 -22.34
N PHE A 38 5.65 12.79 -23.67
CA PHE A 38 4.44 13.22 -24.36
C PHE A 38 3.26 12.27 -24.06
N ILE A 39 3.48 10.95 -24.00
CA ILE A 39 2.42 9.99 -23.60
C ILE A 39 1.92 10.29 -22.19
N LEU A 40 2.83 10.54 -21.25
CA LEU A 40 2.46 10.92 -19.88
C LEU A 40 1.65 12.22 -19.84
N GLU A 41 2.03 13.21 -20.64
CA GLU A 41 1.32 14.48 -20.72
C GLU A 41 -0.06 14.35 -21.39
N ASP A 42 -0.19 13.57 -22.46
CA ASP A 42 -1.44 13.36 -23.18
C ASP A 42 -2.45 12.56 -22.33
N ASP A 43 -1.97 11.57 -21.59
CA ASP A 43 -2.78 10.79 -20.64
C ASP A 43 -3.24 11.62 -19.42
N GLY A 44 -2.75 12.87 -19.23
CA GLY A 44 -3.35 13.72 -18.20
C GLY A 44 -2.60 14.92 -17.62
N ARG A 45 -1.52 15.44 -18.21
CA ARG A 45 -0.64 16.45 -17.59
C ARG A 45 -0.27 16.02 -16.17
N VAL A 46 0.62 15.03 -16.07
CA VAL A 46 1.02 14.35 -14.82
C VAL A 46 1.13 15.26 -13.60
N ASP A 47 1.82 16.41 -13.73
CA ASP A 47 2.01 17.36 -12.63
C ASP A 47 0.68 17.88 -12.08
N GLU A 48 -0.26 18.24 -12.96
CA GLU A 48 -1.57 18.77 -12.59
C GLU A 48 -2.45 17.69 -11.97
N GLN A 49 -2.44 16.47 -12.52
CA GLN A 49 -3.21 15.36 -11.96
C GLN A 49 -2.67 14.90 -10.61
N ILE A 50 -1.35 14.80 -10.45
CA ILE A 50 -0.75 14.49 -9.14
C ILE A 50 -1.08 15.60 -8.14
N PHE A 51 -1.00 16.87 -8.55
CA PHE A 51 -1.42 17.97 -7.70
C PHE A 51 -2.89 17.83 -7.27
N ASN A 52 -3.80 17.60 -8.22
CA ASN A 52 -5.24 17.47 -7.97
C ASN A 52 -5.55 16.29 -7.05
N GLU A 53 -4.89 15.14 -7.24
CA GLU A 53 -5.11 13.96 -6.40
C GLU A 53 -4.54 14.15 -4.99
N TYR A 54 -3.41 14.85 -4.84
CA TYR A 54 -2.94 15.24 -3.51
C TYR A 54 -3.93 16.17 -2.81
N MET A 55 -4.51 17.14 -3.54
CA MET A 55 -5.50 18.05 -2.98
C MET A 55 -6.80 17.33 -2.61
N SER A 56 -7.30 16.43 -3.46
CA SER A 56 -8.53 15.65 -3.20
C SER A 56 -8.38 14.77 -1.95
N LEU A 57 -7.19 14.24 -1.71
CA LEU A 57 -6.87 13.39 -0.55
C LEU A 57 -6.35 14.18 0.67
N ASN A 58 -6.36 15.53 0.63
CA ASN A 58 -5.80 16.41 1.67
C ASN A 58 -4.32 16.10 2.03
N LEU A 59 -3.56 15.62 1.05
CA LEU A 59 -2.14 15.38 1.18
C LEU A 59 -1.35 16.68 0.96
N ARG A 60 -0.28 16.85 1.73
CA ARG A 60 0.63 17.99 1.59
C ARG A 60 1.87 17.61 0.80
N TYR A 61 2.43 18.63 0.14
CA TYR A 61 3.67 18.56 -0.61
C TYR A 61 3.59 17.57 -1.78
N PRO A 62 2.75 17.87 -2.80
CA PRO A 62 2.83 17.13 -4.06
C PRO A 62 4.27 17.22 -4.59
N PRO A 63 4.84 16.10 -5.07
CA PRO A 63 6.21 16.08 -5.56
C PRO A 63 6.34 16.89 -6.85
N ARG A 64 7.53 17.44 -7.06
CA ARG A 64 7.90 18.13 -8.28
C ARG A 64 8.63 17.17 -9.20
N PHE A 65 8.27 17.18 -10.47
CA PHE A 65 8.94 16.40 -11.49
C PHE A 65 9.98 17.27 -12.18
N THR A 66 11.19 16.74 -12.34
CA THR A 66 12.19 17.26 -13.28
C THR A 66 12.37 16.24 -14.37
N GLN A 67 12.13 16.63 -15.62
CA GLN A 67 12.27 15.74 -16.76
C GLN A 67 13.63 15.94 -17.43
N VAL A 68 14.29 14.83 -17.77
CA VAL A 68 15.51 14.76 -18.58
C VAL A 68 15.37 13.68 -19.64
N SER A 69 16.09 13.82 -20.74
CA SER A 69 15.94 12.94 -21.92
C SER A 69 17.00 11.84 -22.00
N ASP A 70 18.15 12.00 -21.35
CA ASP A 70 19.27 11.07 -21.44
C ASP A 70 20.10 10.99 -20.15
N GLU A 71 21.10 10.10 -20.16
CA GLU A 71 21.99 9.83 -19.02
C GLU A 71 22.85 11.03 -18.63
N GLN A 72 23.33 11.81 -19.61
CA GLN A 72 24.18 12.96 -19.31
C GLN A 72 23.36 14.03 -18.59
N GLU A 73 22.18 14.37 -19.12
CA GLU A 73 21.26 15.30 -18.48
C GLU A 73 20.84 14.81 -17.09
N ALA A 74 20.61 13.50 -16.93
CA ALA A 74 20.28 12.91 -15.63
C ALA A 74 21.40 13.07 -14.60
N MET A 75 22.65 12.78 -14.98
CA MET A 75 23.80 12.93 -14.09
C MET A 75 24.03 14.40 -13.73
N GLU A 76 23.93 15.31 -14.70
CA GLU A 76 24.01 16.75 -14.45
C GLU A 76 22.89 17.24 -13.51
N ALA A 77 21.67 16.71 -13.63
CA ALA A 77 20.57 17.05 -12.73
C ALA A 77 20.85 16.56 -11.31
N LEU A 78 21.33 15.32 -11.16
CA LEU A 78 21.69 14.70 -9.87
C LEU A 78 22.85 15.42 -9.17
N GLU A 79 23.79 16.00 -9.92
CA GLU A 79 24.86 16.83 -9.37
C GLU A 79 24.36 18.18 -8.86
N LYS A 80 23.33 18.76 -9.52
CA LYS A 80 22.83 20.10 -9.23
C LYS A 80 21.74 20.12 -8.15
N ASN A 81 20.94 19.05 -8.03
CA ASN A 81 19.77 18.99 -7.16
C ASN A 81 19.63 17.63 -6.46
N ASN A 82 18.89 17.62 -5.36
CA ASN A 82 18.55 16.38 -4.65
C ASN A 82 17.25 15.78 -5.19
N TYR A 83 17.26 14.47 -5.37
CA TYR A 83 16.09 13.68 -5.77
C TYR A 83 15.90 12.51 -4.83
N GLU A 84 14.66 12.26 -4.42
CA GLU A 84 14.33 11.14 -3.53
C GLU A 84 13.79 9.93 -4.29
N LEU A 85 13.49 10.09 -5.58
CA LEU A 85 13.02 9.03 -6.47
C LEU A 85 13.43 9.33 -7.92
N ILE A 86 13.85 8.28 -8.63
CA ILE A 86 14.09 8.33 -10.07
C ILE A 86 13.07 7.42 -10.74
N ILE A 87 12.37 7.95 -11.75
CA ILE A 87 11.48 7.17 -12.62
C ILE A 87 12.12 7.09 -14.00
N LEU A 88 12.41 5.87 -14.45
CA LEU A 88 12.95 5.58 -15.77
C LEU A 88 11.83 5.10 -16.69
N MET A 89 11.66 5.76 -17.83
CA MET A 89 10.77 5.29 -18.90
C MET A 89 11.62 4.82 -20.09
N PRO A 90 11.81 3.51 -20.26
CA PRO A 90 12.77 3.00 -21.23
C PRO A 90 12.35 3.10 -22.70
N GLY A 91 11.11 3.52 -22.99
CA GLY A 91 10.59 3.70 -24.36
C GLY A 91 10.90 2.54 -25.32
N ASP A 92 11.16 2.89 -26.58
CA ASP A 92 11.68 1.99 -27.62
C ASP A 92 13.18 1.70 -27.47
N MET A 93 13.92 2.53 -26.72
CA MET A 93 15.37 2.39 -26.50
C MET A 93 15.69 1.57 -25.24
N LYS A 94 15.08 0.38 -25.16
CA LYS A 94 15.07 -0.50 -23.97
C LYS A 94 16.44 -0.82 -23.40
N HIS A 95 17.49 -0.86 -24.22
CA HIS A 95 18.85 -1.14 -23.76
C HIS A 95 19.51 0.04 -23.03
N ILE A 96 19.25 1.28 -23.46
CA ILE A 96 20.02 2.45 -23.02
C ILE A 96 19.67 2.80 -21.57
N HIS A 97 18.38 2.72 -21.20
CA HIS A 97 17.94 3.22 -19.89
C HIS A 97 18.26 2.28 -18.70
N PHE A 98 18.45 0.98 -18.91
CA PHE A 98 18.86 0.08 -17.81
C PHE A 98 20.35 0.18 -17.51
N ASP A 99 21.18 0.47 -18.52
CA ASP A 99 22.58 0.79 -18.28
C ASP A 99 22.71 2.13 -17.54
N THR A 100 21.91 3.14 -17.91
CA THR A 100 21.78 4.38 -17.14
C THR A 100 21.37 4.12 -15.69
N ALA A 101 20.42 3.21 -15.44
CA ALA A 101 20.04 2.83 -14.07
C ALA A 101 21.24 2.31 -13.27
N LYS A 102 22.08 1.47 -13.89
CA LYS A 102 23.29 0.92 -13.27
C LYS A 102 24.34 2.00 -13.01
N THR A 103 24.58 2.89 -13.98
CA THR A 103 25.50 4.02 -13.79
C THR A 103 25.05 4.87 -12.61
N ILE A 104 23.78 5.29 -12.59
CA ILE A 104 23.22 6.10 -11.52
C ILE A 104 23.30 5.37 -10.18
N LYS A 105 22.89 4.10 -10.12
CA LYS A 105 22.91 3.32 -8.86
C LYS A 105 24.34 3.10 -8.35
N GLY A 106 25.34 3.06 -9.23
CA GLY A 106 26.75 3.01 -8.86
C GLY A 106 27.26 4.26 -8.14
N VAL A 107 26.69 5.42 -8.44
CA VAL A 107 27.06 6.72 -7.82
C VAL A 107 26.12 7.11 -6.68
N TYR A 108 24.83 6.83 -6.84
CA TYR A 108 23.74 7.18 -5.92
C TYR A 108 22.95 5.92 -5.48
N PRO A 109 23.57 5.04 -4.67
CA PRO A 109 23.00 3.72 -4.37
C PRO A 109 21.69 3.78 -3.57
N ASP A 110 21.52 4.84 -2.77
CA ASP A 110 20.38 4.98 -1.86
C ASP A 110 19.12 5.57 -2.53
N ILE A 111 19.25 6.17 -3.72
CA ILE A 111 18.09 6.75 -4.41
C ILE A 111 17.30 5.60 -5.06
N PRO A 112 16.03 5.38 -4.70
CA PRO A 112 15.22 4.35 -5.31
C PRO A 112 14.99 4.66 -6.80
N ILE A 113 15.13 3.64 -7.64
CA ILE A 113 14.94 3.72 -9.08
C ILE A 113 13.75 2.83 -9.46
N VAL A 114 12.77 3.42 -10.11
CA VAL A 114 11.58 2.73 -10.60
C VAL A 114 11.56 2.76 -12.12
N ALA A 115 11.42 1.61 -12.77
CA ALA A 115 11.17 1.55 -14.20
C ALA A 115 9.66 1.59 -14.48
N LEU A 116 9.20 2.52 -15.30
CA LEU A 116 7.81 2.63 -15.73
C LEU A 116 7.73 2.36 -17.23
N THR A 117 7.19 1.20 -17.60
CA THR A 117 7.24 0.70 -18.97
C THR A 117 5.85 0.62 -19.60
N PRO A 118 5.67 1.01 -20.88
CA PRO A 118 4.46 0.68 -21.60
C PRO A 118 4.42 -0.84 -21.82
N PHE A 119 3.33 -1.51 -21.46
CA PHE A 119 3.29 -2.97 -21.51
C PHE A 119 3.06 -3.48 -22.93
N SER A 120 4.13 -3.99 -23.54
CA SER A 120 4.07 -4.76 -24.77
C SER A 120 4.67 -6.16 -24.57
N ARG A 121 4.27 -7.11 -25.41
CA ARG A 121 4.78 -8.49 -25.36
C ARG A 121 6.30 -8.55 -25.55
N GLU A 122 6.87 -7.56 -26.23
CA GLU A 122 8.31 -7.40 -26.44
C GLU A 122 9.01 -6.87 -25.20
N VAL A 123 8.41 -5.92 -24.48
CA VAL A 123 8.93 -5.45 -23.20
C VAL A 123 9.00 -6.61 -22.21
N SER A 124 7.96 -7.43 -22.09
CA SER A 124 7.99 -8.59 -21.19
C SER A 124 9.10 -9.59 -21.51
N LYS A 125 9.36 -9.86 -22.80
CA LYS A 125 10.48 -10.74 -23.22
C LYS A 125 11.83 -10.13 -22.92
N PHE A 126 11.98 -8.82 -23.12
CA PHE A 126 13.19 -8.10 -22.79
C PHE A 126 13.46 -8.16 -21.28
N MET A 127 12.45 -7.84 -20.46
CA MET A 127 12.58 -7.85 -19.00
C MET A 127 12.91 -9.22 -18.41
N ALA A 128 12.49 -10.31 -19.05
CA ALA A 128 12.83 -11.66 -18.62
C ALA A 128 14.34 -11.98 -18.73
N ASN A 129 15.06 -11.29 -19.62
CA ASN A 129 16.49 -11.49 -19.84
C ASN A 129 17.35 -10.29 -19.40
N ALA A 130 16.73 -9.18 -19.02
CA ALA A 130 17.43 -7.97 -18.59
C ALA A 130 17.95 -8.12 -17.15
N ASP A 131 19.12 -7.56 -16.89
CA ASP A 131 19.61 -7.40 -15.53
C ASP A 131 18.90 -6.20 -14.88
N LEU A 132 17.95 -6.50 -13.99
CA LEU A 132 17.12 -5.53 -13.28
C LEU A 132 17.68 -5.16 -11.90
N SER A 133 18.90 -5.57 -11.57
CA SER A 133 19.49 -5.37 -10.22
C SER A 133 19.58 -3.90 -9.78
N ALA A 134 19.70 -2.97 -10.73
CA ALA A 134 19.75 -1.53 -10.46
C ALA A 134 18.37 -0.88 -10.27
N VAL A 135 17.28 -1.60 -10.53
CA VAL A 135 15.91 -1.08 -10.46
C VAL A 135 15.18 -1.74 -9.28
N ASP A 136 14.65 -0.91 -8.39
CA ASP A 136 13.95 -1.35 -7.18
C ASP A 136 12.59 -1.97 -7.53
N TYR A 137 11.85 -1.33 -8.43
CA TYR A 137 10.55 -1.80 -8.90
C TYR A 137 10.35 -1.51 -10.38
N VAL A 138 9.62 -2.39 -11.04
CA VAL A 138 9.16 -2.20 -12.41
C VAL A 138 7.65 -1.99 -12.37
N PHE A 139 7.09 -1.06 -13.12
CA PHE A 139 5.66 -0.88 -13.25
C PHE A 139 5.25 -0.85 -14.71
N SER A 140 4.01 -1.24 -14.95
CA SER A 140 3.35 -1.14 -16.23
C SER A 140 2.55 0.15 -16.25
N TRP A 141 2.89 1.09 -17.14
CA TRP A 141 2.01 2.22 -17.40
C TRP A 141 0.73 1.71 -18.07
N LEU A 142 -0.41 2.05 -17.48
CA LEU A 142 -1.74 1.63 -17.93
C LEU A 142 -2.64 2.83 -18.31
N GLY A 143 -2.05 4.01 -18.54
CA GLY A 143 -2.79 5.25 -18.78
C GLY A 143 -3.54 5.75 -17.54
N ASN A 144 -3.04 5.42 -16.34
CA ASN A 144 -3.66 5.80 -15.08
C ASN A 144 -2.65 6.53 -14.19
N THR A 145 -2.86 7.83 -13.97
CA THR A 145 -1.98 8.67 -13.15
C THR A 145 -2.07 8.37 -11.65
N ASP A 146 -3.14 7.74 -11.16
CA ASP A 146 -3.20 7.21 -9.79
C ASP A 146 -2.07 6.19 -9.53
N LEU A 147 -1.49 5.59 -10.59
CA LEU A 147 -0.30 4.75 -10.49
C LEU A 147 0.94 5.50 -10.02
N LEU A 148 1.17 6.72 -10.50
CA LEU A 148 2.31 7.51 -10.04
C LEU A 148 2.17 7.83 -8.55
N LEU A 149 0.96 8.21 -8.10
CA LEU A 149 0.69 8.36 -6.67
C LEU A 149 0.99 7.07 -5.91
N ALA A 150 0.50 5.92 -6.38
CA ALA A 150 0.75 4.63 -5.74
C ALA A 150 2.24 4.27 -5.67
N ILE A 151 3.01 4.54 -6.72
CA ILE A 151 4.47 4.34 -6.74
C ILE A 151 5.12 5.22 -5.68
N ILE A 152 4.82 6.51 -5.66
CA ILE A 152 5.35 7.46 -4.68
C ILE A 152 5.06 6.98 -3.26
N LYS A 153 3.80 6.61 -2.98
CA LYS A 153 3.39 6.16 -1.64
C LYS A 153 3.99 4.80 -1.27
N LEU A 154 4.19 3.89 -2.21
CA LEU A 154 4.89 2.62 -1.98
C LEU A 154 6.34 2.82 -1.57
N ILE A 155 7.05 3.71 -2.25
CA ILE A 155 8.42 4.01 -1.89
C ILE A 155 8.49 4.72 -0.55
N GLU A 156 7.62 5.72 -0.30
CA GLU A 156 7.54 6.39 1.01
C GLU A 156 7.21 5.41 2.15
N ASP A 157 6.25 4.51 1.96
CA ASP A 157 5.87 3.50 2.94
C ASP A 157 7.07 2.57 3.23
N LYS A 158 7.80 2.12 2.21
CA LYS A 158 9.02 1.31 2.37
C LYS A 158 10.12 2.08 3.12
N MET A 159 10.36 3.36 2.79
CA MET A 159 11.39 4.19 3.42
C MET A 159 11.16 4.42 4.92
N ASN A 160 9.88 4.45 5.33
CA ASN A 160 9.47 4.72 6.71
C ASN A 160 9.05 3.45 7.48
N ALA A 161 8.91 2.29 6.82
CA ALA A 161 8.31 1.09 7.40
C ALA A 161 8.91 0.71 8.75
N ASP A 162 10.22 0.45 8.82
CA ASP A 162 10.85 0.00 10.06
C ASP A 162 10.63 1.02 11.21
N ALA A 163 10.86 2.31 10.95
CA ALA A 163 10.69 3.36 11.94
C ALA A 163 9.23 3.52 12.41
N ASP A 164 8.28 3.63 11.47
CA ASP A 164 6.87 3.89 11.77
C ASP A 164 6.22 2.68 12.47
N ILE A 165 6.58 1.46 12.07
CA ILE A 165 6.00 0.22 12.60
C ILE A 165 6.58 -0.09 13.99
N GLU A 166 7.91 -0.04 14.16
CA GLU A 166 8.54 -0.44 15.43
C GLU A 166 8.35 0.61 16.54
N SER A 167 8.39 1.90 16.20
CA SER A 167 8.36 2.96 17.22
C SER A 167 6.94 3.39 17.65
N VAL A 168 5.97 3.37 16.74
CA VAL A 168 4.60 3.86 16.99
C VAL A 168 3.55 2.76 16.85
N GLY A 169 3.88 1.64 16.20
CA GLY A 169 2.97 0.53 16.00
C GLY A 169 2.04 0.69 14.79
N VAL A 170 2.45 1.46 13.77
CA VAL A 170 1.68 1.58 12.53
C VAL A 170 1.44 0.21 11.92
N ARG A 171 0.22 -0.02 11.40
CA ARG A 171 -0.17 -1.31 10.84
C ARG A 171 0.34 -1.52 9.42
N VAL A 172 0.37 -2.77 8.98
CA VAL A 172 0.85 -3.17 7.64
C VAL A 172 -0.23 -3.94 6.89
N ILE A 173 -0.49 -3.53 5.65
CA ILE A 173 -1.15 -4.35 4.64
C ILE A 173 -0.04 -4.93 3.76
N LEU A 174 0.12 -6.24 3.76
CA LEU A 174 1.06 -6.93 2.88
C LEU A 174 0.32 -7.31 1.59
N VAL A 175 0.83 -6.86 0.46
CA VAL A 175 0.37 -7.25 -0.87
C VAL A 175 1.40 -8.18 -1.49
N VAL A 176 1.00 -9.38 -1.91
CA VAL A 176 1.87 -10.37 -2.55
C VAL A 176 1.39 -10.59 -3.98
N GLU A 177 2.15 -10.09 -4.95
CA GLU A 177 1.81 -10.14 -6.36
C GLU A 177 3.08 -10.05 -7.22
N ASP A 178 3.28 -11.01 -8.13
CA ASP A 178 4.47 -11.07 -8.98
C ASP A 178 4.22 -10.54 -10.41
N SER A 179 2.95 -10.43 -10.82
CA SER A 179 2.60 -9.87 -12.12
C SER A 179 2.71 -8.35 -12.10
N ILE A 180 3.73 -7.84 -12.81
CA ILE A 180 3.98 -6.40 -13.01
C ILE A 180 2.69 -5.68 -13.40
N ARG A 181 1.97 -6.22 -14.38
CA ARG A 181 0.71 -5.64 -14.86
C ARG A 181 -0.36 -5.61 -13.78
N PHE A 182 -0.46 -6.66 -12.97
CA PHE A 182 -1.51 -6.76 -11.98
C PHE A 182 -1.24 -5.88 -10.77
N TYR A 183 -0.02 -5.87 -10.21
CA TYR A 183 0.25 -4.95 -9.09
C TYR A 183 0.20 -3.48 -9.52
N SER A 184 0.57 -3.16 -10.78
CA SER A 184 0.41 -1.81 -11.33
C SER A 184 -1.06 -1.39 -11.46
N SER A 185 -1.99 -2.37 -11.53
CA SER A 185 -3.43 -2.10 -11.59
C SER A 185 -4.08 -2.07 -10.20
N ILE A 186 -3.67 -2.94 -9.28
CA ILE A 186 -4.31 -3.05 -7.96
C ILE A 186 -3.83 -1.99 -6.96
N LEU A 187 -2.53 -1.64 -6.98
CA LEU A 187 -1.96 -0.71 -6.00
C LEU A 187 -2.62 0.68 -6.01
N PRO A 188 -2.93 1.30 -7.17
CA PRO A 188 -3.72 2.53 -7.20
C PRO A 188 -5.02 2.43 -6.41
N ASN A 189 -5.76 1.33 -6.58
CA ASN A 189 -7.03 1.10 -5.91
C ASN A 189 -6.85 0.93 -4.39
N VAL A 190 -5.84 0.15 -3.97
CA VAL A 190 -5.54 -0.08 -2.55
C VAL A 190 -5.10 1.21 -1.87
N TYR A 191 -4.17 1.96 -2.47
CA TYR A 191 -3.69 3.23 -1.91
C TYR A 191 -4.80 4.27 -1.81
N LYS A 192 -5.57 4.47 -2.88
CA LYS A 192 -6.67 5.43 -2.89
C LYS A 192 -7.67 5.11 -1.79
N PHE A 193 -8.08 3.85 -1.67
CA PHE A 193 -8.99 3.41 -0.62
C PHE A 193 -8.41 3.65 0.78
N VAL A 194 -7.18 3.19 1.07
CA VAL A 194 -6.57 3.38 2.40
C VAL A 194 -6.41 4.86 2.75
N LEU A 195 -6.04 5.71 1.80
CA LEU A 195 -5.90 7.15 1.98
C LEU A 195 -7.26 7.83 2.24
N GLU A 196 -8.31 7.45 1.52
CA GLU A 196 -9.68 7.92 1.74
C GLU A 196 -10.20 7.52 3.12
N GLN A 197 -9.99 6.27 3.53
CA GLN A 197 -10.41 5.77 4.84
C GLN A 197 -9.67 6.50 5.97
N SER A 198 -8.36 6.68 5.83
CA SER A 198 -7.55 7.46 6.77
C SER A 198 -8.06 8.89 6.90
N ARG A 199 -8.47 9.51 5.78
CA ARG A 199 -9.00 10.87 5.75
C ARG A 199 -10.31 10.96 6.51
N ASN A 200 -11.21 10.00 6.31
CA ASN A 200 -12.50 9.97 7.00
C ASN A 200 -12.30 9.82 8.51
N PHE A 201 -11.41 8.93 8.96
CA PHE A 201 -11.08 8.78 10.37
C PHE A 201 -10.40 10.02 10.98
N ALA A 202 -9.54 10.70 10.22
CA ALA A 202 -8.86 11.90 10.68
C ALA A 202 -9.83 13.05 10.99
N THR A 203 -11.04 13.08 10.41
CA THR A 203 -12.01 14.18 10.63
C THR A 203 -12.45 14.35 12.09
N GLU A 204 -12.27 13.33 12.94
CA GLU A 204 -12.52 13.41 14.38
C GLU A 204 -11.60 14.41 15.12
N ALA A 205 -10.49 14.85 14.51
CA ALA A 205 -9.57 15.77 15.17
C ALA A 205 -10.07 17.22 15.21
N LEU A 206 -9.74 17.93 16.29
CA LEU A 206 -10.24 19.28 16.59
C LEU A 206 -9.74 20.37 15.64
N ASN A 207 -8.61 20.15 14.95
CA ASN A 207 -8.04 21.12 14.01
C ASN A 207 -7.26 20.45 12.86
N ALA A 208 -7.06 21.20 11.77
CA ALA A 208 -6.41 20.71 10.55
C ALA A 208 -4.98 20.17 10.76
N HIS A 209 -4.23 20.67 11.75
CA HIS A 209 -2.89 20.17 12.04
C HIS A 209 -2.94 18.77 12.66
N GLN A 210 -3.82 18.54 13.62
CA GLN A 210 -4.03 17.23 14.24
C GLN A 210 -4.61 16.22 13.24
N GLN A 211 -5.54 16.63 12.38
CA GLN A 211 -6.04 15.79 11.29
C GLN A 211 -4.87 15.31 10.39
N MET A 212 -3.98 16.24 10.02
CA MET A 212 -2.79 15.92 9.22
C MET A 212 -1.84 14.94 9.92
N LEU A 213 -1.62 15.08 11.22
CA LEU A 213 -0.77 14.16 11.97
C LEU A 213 -1.38 12.76 12.00
N ARG A 214 -2.68 12.64 12.24
CA ARG A 214 -3.40 11.35 12.25
C ARG A 214 -3.34 10.63 10.91
N MET A 215 -3.41 11.35 9.79
CA MET A 215 -3.22 10.79 8.44
C MET A 215 -1.88 10.06 8.24
N ARG A 216 -0.86 10.38 9.04
CA ARG A 216 0.45 9.70 8.98
C ARG A 216 0.41 8.32 9.63
N GLY A 217 -0.54 8.10 10.54
CA GLY A 217 -0.81 6.83 11.21
C GLY A 217 -1.49 5.79 10.33
N ARG A 218 -1.83 6.13 9.08
CA ARG A 218 -2.43 5.19 8.13
C ARG A 218 -1.62 3.89 8.02
N PRO A 219 -2.27 2.75 7.77
CA PRO A 219 -1.56 1.51 7.48
C PRO A 219 -0.58 1.67 6.32
N LYS A 220 0.62 1.12 6.47
CA LYS A 220 1.62 1.03 5.39
C LYS A 220 1.25 -0.10 4.46
N ILE A 221 1.41 0.09 3.16
CA ILE A 221 1.24 -0.97 2.17
C ILE A 221 2.62 -1.42 1.71
N LEU A 222 2.94 -2.69 1.93
CA LEU A 222 4.22 -3.28 1.51
C LEU A 222 3.97 -4.31 0.42
N LEU A 223 4.73 -4.23 -0.68
CA LEU A 223 4.65 -5.16 -1.80
C LEU A 223 5.75 -6.23 -1.71
N ALA A 224 5.37 -7.49 -1.78
CA ALA A 224 6.24 -8.63 -2.06
C ALA A 224 5.95 -9.20 -3.45
N ARG A 225 6.99 -9.58 -4.18
CA ARG A 225 6.90 -10.09 -5.57
C ARG A 225 7.17 -11.58 -5.69
N ASN A 226 7.48 -12.24 -4.57
CA ASN A 226 7.73 -13.67 -4.50
C ASN A 226 7.51 -14.16 -3.07
N TYR A 227 7.58 -15.48 -2.90
CA TYR A 227 7.37 -16.14 -1.61
C TYR A 227 8.39 -15.70 -0.55
N GLU A 228 9.64 -15.51 -0.95
CA GLU A 228 10.75 -15.18 -0.05
C GLU A 228 10.60 -13.77 0.51
N GLU A 229 10.34 -12.78 -0.35
CA GLU A 229 10.04 -11.40 0.05
C GLU A 229 8.81 -11.35 0.99
N ALA A 230 7.76 -12.10 0.66
CA ALA A 230 6.54 -12.14 1.48
C ALA A 230 6.83 -12.73 2.87
N LYS A 231 7.60 -13.82 2.93
CA LYS A 231 8.02 -14.45 4.18
C LYS A 231 8.88 -13.52 5.02
N ASP A 232 9.80 -12.78 4.41
CA ASP A 232 10.69 -11.87 5.12
C ASP A 232 9.96 -10.64 5.66
N LEU A 233 9.06 -10.05 4.87
CA LEU A 233 8.21 -8.94 5.32
C LEU A 233 7.28 -9.38 6.45
N TYR A 234 6.60 -10.52 6.29
CA TYR A 234 5.72 -11.04 7.34
C TYR A 234 6.48 -11.38 8.62
N ARG A 235 7.63 -12.07 8.52
CA ARG A 235 8.48 -12.36 9.70
C ARG A 235 8.82 -11.09 10.47
N ARG A 236 9.18 -10.02 9.77
CA ARG A 236 9.57 -8.75 10.38
C ARG A 236 8.38 -8.02 11.02
N TYR A 237 7.21 -8.03 10.39
CA TYR A 237 6.08 -7.17 10.79
C TYR A 237 4.83 -7.91 11.30
N HIS A 238 4.90 -9.22 11.55
CA HIS A 238 3.74 -10.05 11.89
C HIS A 238 2.88 -9.50 13.05
N HIS A 239 3.48 -8.87 14.07
CA HIS A 239 2.75 -8.26 15.20
C HIS A 239 1.89 -7.05 14.81
N ASN A 240 2.17 -6.43 13.67
CA ASN A 240 1.55 -5.19 13.20
C ASN A 240 0.73 -5.38 11.92
N MET A 241 0.47 -6.62 11.51
CA MET A 241 -0.34 -6.88 10.33
C MET A 241 -1.79 -6.44 10.53
N LEU A 242 -2.32 -5.69 9.55
CA LEU A 242 -3.74 -5.37 9.42
C LEU A 242 -4.45 -6.42 8.55
N GLY A 243 -3.79 -6.83 7.47
CA GLY A 243 -4.32 -7.77 6.51
C GLY A 243 -3.30 -8.17 5.45
N LEU A 244 -3.62 -9.25 4.74
CA LEU A 244 -2.83 -9.81 3.65
C LEU A 244 -3.69 -9.87 2.38
N ILE A 245 -3.18 -9.34 1.28
CA ILE A 245 -3.76 -9.51 -0.06
C ILE A 245 -2.74 -10.33 -0.85
N SER A 246 -3.11 -11.50 -1.35
CA SER A 246 -2.17 -12.41 -2.02
C SER A 246 -2.73 -12.93 -3.32
N ASP A 247 -1.91 -12.97 -4.37
CA ASP A 247 -2.18 -13.82 -5.53
C ASP A 247 -2.10 -15.30 -5.14
N MET A 248 -2.76 -16.17 -5.89
CA MET A 248 -2.69 -17.62 -5.73
C MET A 248 -1.37 -18.20 -6.22
N SER A 249 -0.83 -17.65 -7.30
CA SER A 249 0.32 -18.21 -8.03
C SER A 249 1.43 -17.18 -8.13
N PHE A 250 2.58 -17.45 -7.52
CA PHE A 250 3.77 -16.60 -7.65
C PHE A 250 5.05 -17.42 -7.53
N ASN A 251 6.17 -16.79 -7.89
CA ASN A 251 7.46 -17.44 -7.82
C ASN A 251 7.85 -17.80 -6.39
N ARG A 252 8.39 -19.01 -6.23
CA ARG A 252 9.01 -19.52 -5.01
C ARG A 252 10.30 -20.22 -5.42
N GLU A 253 11.40 -19.90 -4.76
CA GLU A 253 12.73 -20.43 -5.08
C GLU A 253 13.08 -20.21 -6.57
N GLY A 254 12.63 -19.08 -7.13
CA GLY A 254 12.84 -18.71 -8.54
C GLY A 254 11.93 -19.42 -9.55
N VAL A 255 11.03 -20.31 -9.11
CA VAL A 255 10.14 -21.09 -10.00
C VAL A 255 8.67 -20.75 -9.72
N LYS A 256 7.86 -20.61 -10.77
CA LYS A 256 6.41 -20.35 -10.63
C LYS A 256 5.72 -21.53 -9.94
N ASP A 257 5.20 -21.30 -8.72
CA ASP A 257 4.37 -22.26 -7.99
C ASP A 257 2.92 -21.78 -8.05
N LYS A 258 2.06 -22.59 -8.69
CA LYS A 258 0.64 -22.29 -8.92
C LYS A 258 -0.17 -22.12 -7.63
N ILE A 259 0.34 -22.63 -6.52
CA ILE A 259 -0.32 -22.61 -5.22
C ILE A 259 0.56 -21.98 -4.14
N ALA A 260 1.56 -21.17 -4.53
CA ALA A 260 2.44 -20.46 -3.61
C ALA A 260 1.66 -19.57 -2.62
N GLY A 261 0.61 -18.90 -3.12
CA GLY A 261 -0.27 -18.04 -2.34
C GLY A 261 -0.94 -18.77 -1.21
N ILE A 262 -1.68 -19.84 -1.51
CA ILE A 262 -2.34 -20.61 -0.45
C ILE A 262 -1.34 -21.23 0.53
N ARG A 263 -0.14 -21.66 0.08
CA ARG A 263 0.91 -22.15 1.00
C ARG A 263 1.35 -21.07 1.96
N PHE A 264 1.54 -19.85 1.47
CA PHE A 264 1.89 -18.70 2.31
C PHE A 264 0.74 -18.35 3.27
N CYS A 265 -0.49 -18.25 2.77
CA CYS A 265 -1.67 -17.96 3.58
C CYS A 265 -1.91 -19.01 4.68
N ARG A 266 -1.74 -20.31 4.40
CA ARG A 266 -1.80 -21.37 5.43
C ARG A 266 -0.74 -21.18 6.52
N ARG A 267 0.48 -20.81 6.13
CA ARG A 267 1.56 -20.50 7.10
C ARG A 267 1.19 -19.31 7.98
N VAL A 268 0.64 -18.26 7.38
CA VAL A 268 0.18 -17.06 8.09
C VAL A 268 -0.96 -17.43 9.04
N ARG A 269 -1.98 -18.17 8.58
CA ARG A 269 -3.13 -18.60 9.40
C ARG A 269 -2.72 -19.47 10.60
N ASN A 270 -1.68 -20.29 10.46
CA ASN A 270 -1.14 -21.08 11.57
C ASN A 270 -0.48 -20.22 12.66
N GLN A 271 0.00 -19.02 12.31
CA GLN A 271 0.65 -18.10 13.25
C GLN A 271 -0.33 -17.05 13.79
N ASP A 272 -1.24 -16.58 12.93
CA ASP A 272 -2.30 -15.65 13.26
C ASP A 272 -3.65 -16.17 12.69
N PRO A 273 -4.43 -16.90 13.51
CA PRO A 273 -5.69 -17.50 13.08
C PRO A 273 -6.74 -16.48 12.64
N VAL A 274 -6.66 -15.23 13.13
CA VAL A 274 -7.70 -14.20 12.93
C VAL A 274 -7.29 -13.11 11.95
N LEU A 275 -6.07 -13.16 11.40
CA LEU A 275 -5.62 -12.17 10.42
C LEU A 275 -6.52 -12.20 9.17
N PRO A 276 -7.03 -11.05 8.72
CA PRO A 276 -7.70 -10.93 7.43
C PRO A 276 -6.80 -11.30 6.26
N ILE A 277 -7.31 -12.18 5.39
CA ILE A 277 -6.64 -12.58 4.16
C ILE A 277 -7.63 -12.40 3.01
N ILE A 278 -7.17 -11.81 1.91
CA ILE A 278 -7.86 -11.74 0.63
C ILE A 278 -6.99 -12.48 -0.39
N LEU A 279 -7.53 -13.55 -0.96
CA LEU A 279 -6.88 -14.34 -2.00
C LEU A 279 -7.43 -13.94 -3.38
N ASN A 280 -6.53 -13.58 -4.29
CA ASN A 280 -6.88 -13.19 -5.65
C ASN A 280 -6.47 -14.30 -6.61
N SER A 281 -7.30 -14.62 -7.59
CA SER A 281 -6.98 -15.62 -8.63
C SER A 281 -7.75 -15.32 -9.91
N SER A 282 -7.17 -15.62 -11.08
CA SER A 282 -7.91 -15.63 -12.35
C SER A 282 -8.67 -16.94 -12.60
N ASP A 283 -8.40 -17.95 -11.79
CA ASP A 283 -9.09 -19.24 -11.80
C ASP A 283 -10.06 -19.30 -10.62
N VAL A 284 -11.35 -19.38 -10.94
CA VAL A 284 -12.46 -19.35 -9.97
C VAL A 284 -12.50 -20.61 -9.11
N ASP A 285 -11.97 -21.73 -9.60
CA ASP A 285 -11.92 -22.98 -8.83
C ASP A 285 -11.02 -22.84 -7.59
N ASN A 286 -10.09 -21.88 -7.60
CA ASN A 286 -9.27 -21.56 -6.43
C ASN A 286 -10.05 -20.96 -5.27
N LYS A 287 -11.32 -20.59 -5.45
CA LYS A 287 -12.21 -20.19 -4.35
C LYS A 287 -12.29 -21.27 -3.27
N ALA A 288 -12.27 -22.55 -3.65
CA ALA A 288 -12.29 -23.66 -2.68
C ALA A 288 -11.11 -23.59 -1.69
N TYR A 289 -9.94 -23.13 -2.12
CA TYR A 289 -8.79 -22.92 -1.24
C TYR A 289 -8.97 -21.71 -0.30
N ALA A 290 -9.62 -20.65 -0.78
CA ALA A 290 -9.93 -19.50 0.06
C ALA A 290 -10.94 -19.87 1.16
N ASP A 291 -11.97 -20.63 0.81
CA ASP A 291 -12.98 -21.13 1.74
C ASP A 291 -12.34 -22.04 2.83
N GLU A 292 -11.37 -22.89 2.45
CA GLU A 292 -10.62 -23.77 3.38
C GLU A 292 -9.93 -22.98 4.51
N ILE A 293 -9.36 -21.81 4.20
CA ILE A 293 -8.64 -20.98 5.18
C ILE A 293 -9.47 -19.81 5.71
N ALA A 294 -10.79 -19.81 5.44
CA ALA A 294 -11.69 -18.71 5.78
C ALA A 294 -11.14 -17.32 5.37
N SER A 295 -10.66 -17.21 4.12
CA SER A 295 -10.20 -15.95 3.53
C SER A 295 -11.22 -15.39 2.55
N GLY A 296 -11.24 -14.07 2.36
CA GLY A 296 -11.93 -13.46 1.23
C GLY A 296 -11.34 -13.95 -0.09
N PHE A 297 -12.16 -14.04 -1.13
CA PHE A 297 -11.74 -14.41 -2.48
C PHE A 297 -12.21 -13.37 -3.48
N ILE A 298 -11.37 -13.04 -4.45
CA ILE A 298 -11.73 -12.16 -5.56
C ILE A 298 -11.18 -12.70 -6.88
N ASP A 299 -12.05 -12.75 -7.88
CA ASP A 299 -11.68 -13.14 -9.24
C ASP A 299 -11.00 -11.97 -9.94
N LYS A 300 -9.75 -12.15 -10.37
CA LYS A 300 -8.97 -11.15 -11.12
C LYS A 300 -9.62 -10.76 -12.46
N ALA A 301 -10.47 -11.63 -13.01
CA ALA A 301 -11.22 -11.37 -14.23
C ALA A 301 -12.58 -10.69 -13.98
N SER A 302 -12.95 -10.45 -12.71
CA SER A 302 -14.20 -9.81 -12.34
C SER A 302 -14.29 -8.39 -12.94
N LYS A 303 -15.40 -8.09 -13.61
CA LYS A 303 -15.66 -6.76 -14.18
C LYS A 303 -15.67 -5.66 -13.10
N PRO A 304 -16.35 -5.84 -11.94
CA PRO A 304 -16.30 -4.88 -10.85
C PRO A 304 -15.14 -5.11 -9.85
N PHE A 305 -13.98 -5.65 -10.28
CA PHE A 305 -12.84 -5.95 -9.40
C PHE A 305 -12.48 -4.83 -8.40
N PRO A 306 -12.35 -3.55 -8.79
CA PRO A 306 -12.03 -2.49 -7.83
C PRO A 306 -13.08 -2.30 -6.72
N GLN A 307 -14.36 -2.50 -7.04
CA GLN A 307 -15.46 -2.37 -6.08
C GLN A 307 -15.51 -3.56 -5.13
N GLU A 308 -15.31 -4.78 -5.65
CA GLU A 308 -15.23 -6.00 -4.84
C GLU A 308 -14.05 -5.96 -3.88
N LEU A 309 -12.88 -5.50 -4.34
CA LEU A 309 -11.71 -5.33 -3.49
C LEU A 309 -11.96 -4.33 -2.37
N ARG A 310 -12.55 -3.17 -2.68
CA ARG A 310 -12.94 -2.17 -1.68
C ARG A 310 -13.92 -2.75 -0.65
N GLN A 311 -14.89 -3.54 -1.08
CA GLN A 311 -15.84 -4.20 -0.20
C GLN A 311 -15.13 -5.17 0.74
N LEU A 312 -14.28 -6.06 0.21
CA LEU A 312 -13.51 -7.01 1.01
C LEU A 312 -12.58 -6.32 2.00
N MET A 313 -11.93 -5.21 1.61
CA MET A 313 -11.10 -4.44 2.52
C MET A 313 -11.93 -3.76 3.61
N THR A 314 -13.08 -3.18 3.28
CA THR A 314 -14.02 -2.62 4.27
C THR A 314 -14.44 -3.68 5.29
N ASP A 315 -14.92 -4.83 4.80
CA ASP A 315 -15.49 -5.86 5.66
C ASP A 315 -14.46 -6.56 6.54
N ASN A 316 -13.21 -6.66 6.07
CA ASN A 316 -12.21 -7.49 6.72
C ASN A 316 -11.08 -6.69 7.40
N PHE A 317 -10.66 -5.53 6.87
CA PHE A 317 -9.48 -4.83 7.40
C PHE A 317 -9.83 -3.78 8.46
N GLY A 318 -11.12 -3.64 8.80
CA GLY A 318 -11.58 -2.74 9.86
C GLY A 318 -11.82 -1.30 9.39
N PHE A 319 -11.84 -1.04 8.09
CA PHE A 319 -12.12 0.30 7.57
C PHE A 319 -13.61 0.66 7.64
N GLY A 320 -13.91 1.95 7.80
CA GLY A 320 -15.27 2.48 7.87
C GLY A 320 -15.90 2.40 9.25
N ASP A 321 -17.22 2.32 9.32
CA ASP A 321 -17.94 2.17 10.59
C ASP A 321 -17.72 0.77 11.18
N PHE A 322 -17.64 0.69 12.51
CA PHE A 322 -17.61 -0.59 13.19
C PHE A 322 -19.02 -1.12 13.39
N VAL A 323 -19.29 -2.30 12.85
CA VAL A 323 -20.61 -2.94 12.94
C VAL A 323 -20.56 -4.11 13.92
N PHE A 324 -21.21 -3.96 15.07
CA PHE A 324 -21.48 -5.06 15.98
C PHE A 324 -22.56 -5.96 15.38
N ARG A 325 -22.24 -7.24 15.20
CA ARG A 325 -23.13 -8.24 14.62
C ARG A 325 -23.48 -9.30 15.66
N ASN A 326 -24.67 -9.87 15.49
CA ASN A 326 -25.02 -11.09 16.20
C ASN A 326 -24.16 -12.24 15.65
N PRO A 327 -23.36 -12.94 16.49
CA PRO A 327 -22.49 -14.00 16.00
C PRO A 327 -23.24 -15.23 15.47
N ASP A 328 -24.50 -15.45 15.86
CA ASP A 328 -25.28 -16.60 15.38
C ASP A 328 -26.01 -16.31 14.07
N THR A 329 -26.50 -15.08 13.88
CA THR A 329 -27.37 -14.71 12.74
C THR A 329 -26.69 -13.80 11.72
N GLY A 330 -25.57 -13.16 12.08
CA GLY A 330 -24.88 -12.15 11.27
C GLY A 330 -25.60 -10.78 11.20
N GLU A 331 -26.76 -10.67 11.84
CA GLU A 331 -27.58 -9.46 11.86
C GLU A 331 -26.83 -8.28 12.48
N GLU A 332 -26.97 -7.10 11.89
CA GLU A 332 -26.43 -5.86 12.43
C GLU A 332 -27.22 -5.45 13.68
N LEU A 333 -26.54 -5.40 14.82
CA LEU A 333 -27.12 -5.02 16.11
C LEU A 333 -26.92 -3.53 16.38
N LEU A 334 -25.72 -3.03 16.07
CA LEU A 334 -25.30 -1.67 16.37
C LEU A 334 -24.18 -1.27 15.41
N ARG A 335 -24.18 0.00 15.01
CA ARG A 335 -23.16 0.61 14.17
C ARG A 335 -22.51 1.76 14.93
N ILE A 336 -21.18 1.78 14.90
CA ILE A 336 -20.34 2.77 15.57
C ILE A 336 -19.56 3.54 14.52
N HIS A 337 -19.79 4.85 14.47
CA HIS A 337 -19.17 5.72 13.47
C HIS A 337 -17.81 6.27 13.90
N ASN A 338 -17.57 6.39 15.20
CA ASN A 338 -16.38 7.03 15.76
C ASN A 338 -16.17 6.63 17.23
N LEU A 339 -15.02 7.04 17.79
CA LEU A 339 -14.70 6.73 19.20
C LEU A 339 -15.70 7.31 20.21
N LYS A 340 -16.31 8.46 19.90
CA LYS A 340 -17.32 9.08 20.77
C LYS A 340 -18.59 8.24 20.78
N ASP A 341 -19.05 7.81 19.61
CA ASP A 341 -20.20 6.92 19.45
C ASP A 341 -19.98 5.58 20.17
N LEU A 342 -18.77 5.01 20.07
CA LEU A 342 -18.40 3.81 20.85
C LEU A 342 -18.55 4.03 22.35
N GLN A 343 -18.10 5.18 22.86
CA GLN A 343 -18.19 5.52 24.28
C GLN A 343 -19.66 5.68 24.73
N GLU A 344 -20.50 6.30 23.90
CA GLU A 344 -21.92 6.52 24.18
C GLU A 344 -22.72 5.22 24.14
N GLN A 345 -22.37 4.30 23.23
CA GLN A 345 -23.11 3.05 23.03
C GLN A 345 -22.53 1.85 23.77
N LEU A 346 -21.40 1.99 24.48
CA LEU A 346 -20.66 0.87 25.07
C LEU A 346 -21.53 -0.08 25.91
N TYR A 347 -22.46 0.48 26.69
CA TYR A 347 -23.37 -0.27 27.56
C TYR A 347 -24.58 -0.88 26.83
N ASN A 348 -24.82 -0.49 25.58
CA ASN A 348 -25.89 -1.02 24.74
C ASN A 348 -25.43 -2.23 23.90
N ILE A 349 -24.13 -2.53 23.88
CA ILE A 349 -23.56 -3.64 23.11
C ILE A 349 -23.85 -4.95 23.85
N PRO A 350 -24.52 -5.94 23.22
CA PRO A 350 -24.74 -7.24 23.85
C PRO A 350 -23.42 -7.98 24.12
N ASP A 351 -23.26 -8.54 25.33
CA ASP A 351 -22.05 -9.24 25.78
C ASP A 351 -21.54 -10.30 24.79
N LYS A 352 -22.46 -11.05 24.19
CA LYS A 352 -22.12 -12.10 23.21
C LYS A 352 -21.49 -11.52 21.95
N SER A 353 -22.01 -10.39 21.46
CA SER A 353 -21.46 -9.68 20.31
C SER A 353 -20.12 -9.04 20.65
N LEU A 354 -20.02 -8.36 21.80
CA LEU A 354 -18.78 -7.76 22.27
C LEU A 354 -17.65 -8.80 22.36
N ARG A 355 -17.91 -9.95 23.01
CA ARG A 355 -16.95 -11.04 23.13
C ARG A 355 -16.51 -11.56 21.76
N TYR A 356 -17.46 -11.84 20.86
CA TYR A 356 -17.17 -12.31 19.50
C TYR A 356 -16.23 -11.36 18.75
N HIS A 357 -16.50 -10.05 18.80
CA HIS A 357 -15.69 -9.06 18.11
C HIS A 357 -14.31 -8.83 18.77
N LEU A 358 -14.19 -9.02 20.08
CA LEU A 358 -12.90 -8.96 20.78
C LEU A 358 -12.04 -10.20 20.49
N GLU A 359 -12.61 -11.40 20.53
CA GLU A 359 -11.90 -12.67 20.27
C GLU A 359 -11.33 -12.72 18.85
N LEU A 360 -12.04 -12.12 17.87
CA LEU A 360 -11.58 -12.04 16.49
C LEU A 360 -10.73 -10.81 16.19
N ASN A 361 -10.33 -10.01 17.18
CA ASN A 361 -9.56 -8.77 16.98
C ASN A 361 -10.24 -7.73 16.05
N HIS A 362 -11.57 -7.77 15.89
CA HIS A 362 -12.29 -6.81 15.05
C HIS A 362 -12.12 -5.39 15.58
N MET A 363 -12.33 -5.20 16.88
CA MET A 363 -12.22 -3.87 17.51
C MET A 363 -10.80 -3.33 17.42
N SER A 364 -9.79 -4.18 17.69
CA SER A 364 -8.38 -3.79 17.56
C SER A 364 -8.10 -3.30 16.13
N ARG A 365 -8.52 -4.04 15.11
CA ARG A 365 -8.33 -3.63 13.70
C ARG A 365 -8.96 -2.27 13.42
N TRP A 366 -10.22 -2.06 13.78
CA TRP A 366 -10.93 -0.79 13.58
C TRP A 366 -10.28 0.41 14.29
N LEU A 367 -9.70 0.21 15.47
CA LEU A 367 -9.00 1.27 16.20
C LEU A 367 -7.63 1.65 15.59
N TYR A 368 -7.08 0.79 14.75
CA TYR A 368 -5.75 0.95 14.14
C TYR A 368 -5.79 1.10 12.61
N SER A 369 -6.97 0.96 11.98
CA SER A 369 -7.19 1.03 10.54
C SER A 369 -7.25 2.46 10.01
#